data_AF-A0A7V3GU15-F1
#
_entry.id   AF-A0A7V3GU15-F1
#
_cell.length_a   1.000
_cell.length_b   1.000
_cell.length_c   1.000
_cell.angle_alpha   90.00
_cell.angle_beta   90.00
_cell.angle_gamma   90.00
#
_symmetry.space_group_name_H-M   'P 1'
#
loop_
_entity.id
_entity.type
_entity.pdbx_description
1 polymer ?
#
loop_
_entity_poly.entity_id
_entity_poly.type
_entity_poly.pdbx_seq_one_letter_code
_entity_poly.pdbx_strand_id
1 'polypeptide(L)'
;MAVSHKKPFQLYLREEQVEALRRLAQKRGVSMAELVRQSVDHFLAEAPLEEEPLWDLVGIGASGVGDLSERHDFYLEQEEVRDNQA
;
A
#
# COMPACT_ATOMS: atom_id res chain seq x y z
N MET A 1 20.21 7.64 -7.36
CA MET A 1 18.87 8.13 -7.02
C MET A 1 18.25 8.69 -8.29
N ALA A 2 17.15 8.13 -8.79
CA ALA A 2 16.55 8.58 -10.04
C ALA A 2 16.08 10.03 -9.88
N VAL A 3 16.58 10.93 -10.72
CA VAL A 3 16.13 12.32 -10.75
C VAL A 3 14.72 12.34 -11.35
N SER A 4 13.69 12.47 -10.53
CA SER A 4 12.31 12.56 -11.00
C SER A 4 12.05 13.94 -11.61
N HIS A 5 11.59 13.96 -12.86
CA HIS A 5 11.24 15.19 -13.56
C HIS A 5 9.86 15.68 -13.12
N LYS A 6 9.76 16.96 -12.73
CA LYS A 6 8.47 17.60 -12.42
C LYS A 6 7.64 17.70 -13.69
N LYS A 7 6.39 17.23 -13.66
CA LYS A 7 5.40 17.42 -14.73
C LYS A 7 4.40 18.51 -14.33
N PRO A 8 3.93 19.36 -15.27
CA PRO A 8 2.88 20.32 -14.98
C PRO A 8 1.59 19.58 -14.62
N PHE A 9 0.91 20.04 -13.57
CA PHE A 9 -0.33 19.46 -13.08
C PHE A 9 -1.25 20.59 -12.64
N GLN A 10 -2.44 20.68 -13.25
CA GLN A 10 -3.45 21.68 -12.92
C GLN A 10 -4.58 21.01 -12.14
N LEU A 11 -4.94 21.60 -11.01
CA LEU A 11 -6.00 21.10 -10.15
C LEU A 11 -6.78 22.29 -9.56
N TYR A 12 -8.06 22.05 -9.25
CA TYR A 12 -8.89 23.03 -8.55
C TYR A 12 -8.87 22.73 -7.06
N LEU A 13 -8.64 23.76 -6.23
CA LEU A 13 -8.75 23.72 -4.79
C LEU A 13 -9.87 24.66 -4.35
N ARG A 14 -10.46 24.37 -3.19
CA ARG A 14 -11.42 25.31 -2.58
C ARG A 14 -10.69 26.58 -2.14
N GLU A 15 -11.39 27.70 -2.16
CA GLU A 15 -10.80 29.03 -1.88
C GLU A 15 -10.10 29.07 -0.52
N GLU A 16 -10.70 28.46 0.51
CA GLU A 16 -10.14 28.41 1.85
C GLU A 16 -8.85 27.58 1.93
N GLN A 17 -8.73 26.54 1.08
CA GLN A 17 -7.50 25.75 1.01
C GLN A 17 -6.36 26.54 0.36
N VAL A 18 -6.66 27.32 -0.69
CA VAL A 18 -5.70 28.20 -1.35
C VAL A 18 -5.17 29.24 -0.38
N GLU A 19 -6.07 29.87 0.39
CA GLU A 19 -5.69 30.90 1.37
C GLU A 19 -4.87 30.30 2.53
N ALA A 20 -5.25 29.12 3.03
CA ALA A 20 -4.48 28.41 4.05
C ALA A 20 -3.07 28.05 3.56
N LEU A 21 -2.95 27.51 2.35
CA LEU A 21 -1.66 27.17 1.74
C LEU A 21 -0.78 28.41 1.54
N ARG A 22 -1.36 29.53 1.09
CA ARG A 22 -0.65 30.80 0.92
C ARG A 22 -0.05 31.29 2.23
N ARG A 23 -0.84 31.35 3.30
CA ARG A 23 -0.39 31.78 4.63
C ARG A 23 0.69 30.87 5.18
N LEU A 24 0.52 29.56 5.04
CA LEU A 24 1.48 28.58 5.52
C LEU A 24 2.80 28.64 4.74
N ALA A 25 2.73 28.81 3.42
CA ALA A 25 3.89 28.99 2.54
C ALA A 25 4.71 30.21 2.96
N GLN A 26 4.04 31.34 3.19
CA GLN A 26 4.67 32.57 3.67
C GLN A 26 5.32 32.38 5.05
N LYS A 27 4.60 31.75 6.00
CA LYS A 27 5.13 31.49 7.34
C LYS A 27 6.36 30.59 7.33
N ARG A 28 6.43 29.63 6.39
CA ARG A 28 7.54 28.66 6.28
C ARG A 28 8.64 29.10 5.30
N GLY A 29 8.47 30.19 4.56
CA GLY A 29 9.45 30.65 3.56
C GLY A 29 9.59 29.72 2.36
N VAL A 30 8.53 29.00 1.98
CA VAL A 30 8.52 28.05 0.84
C VAL A 30 7.44 28.43 -0.17
N SER A 31 7.47 27.84 -1.35
CA SER A 31 6.41 28.04 -2.36
C SER A 31 5.15 27.25 -2.02
N MET A 32 3.97 27.70 -2.47
CA MET A 32 2.74 26.89 -2.36
C MET A 32 2.89 25.52 -3.06
N ALA A 33 3.57 25.49 -4.21
CA ALA A 33 3.81 24.24 -4.93
C ALA A 33 4.68 23.26 -4.15
N GLU A 34 5.58 23.75 -3.29
CA GLU A 34 6.37 22.92 -2.38
C GLU A 34 5.48 22.28 -1.31
N LEU A 35 4.58 23.05 -0.69
CA LEU A 35 3.62 22.49 0.27
C LEU A 35 2.71 21.44 -0.37
N VAL A 36 2.20 21.71 -1.58
CA VAL A 36 1.36 20.74 -2.30
C VAL A 36 2.13 19.45 -2.55
N ARG A 37 3.40 19.52 -3.00
CA ARG A 37 4.24 18.34 -3.18
C ARG A 37 4.45 17.58 -1.87
N GLN A 38 4.83 18.25 -0.79
CA GLN A 38 5.02 17.63 0.52
C GLN A 38 3.75 16.93 1.03
N SER A 39 2.59 17.54 0.82
CA SER A 39 1.30 16.93 1.17
C SER A 39 0.98 15.70 0.32
N VAL A 40 1.29 15.72 -0.98
CA VAL A 40 1.12 14.57 -1.87
C VAL A 40 2.08 13.45 -1.48
N ASP A 41 3.35 13.76 -1.24
CA ASP A 41 4.37 12.78 -0.81
C ASP A 41 3.96 12.12 0.52
N HIS A 42 3.48 12.90 1.49
CA HIS A 42 2.96 12.39 2.76
C HIS A 42 1.76 11.47 2.56
N PHE A 43 0.79 11.88 1.75
CA PHE A 43 -0.41 11.09 1.49
C PHE A 43 -0.09 9.76 0.80
N LEU A 44 0.82 9.77 -0.18
CA LEU A 44 1.25 8.56 -0.89
C LEU A 44 2.10 7.61 -0.03
N ALA A 45 2.83 8.14 0.95
CA ALA A 45 3.55 7.32 1.93
C ALA A 45 2.59 6.57 2.88
N GLU A 46 1.47 7.19 3.22
CA GLU A 46 0.44 6.59 4.09
C GLU A 46 -0.52 5.65 3.34
N ALA A 47 -0.71 5.88 2.03
CA ALA A 47 -1.51 5.06 1.15
C ALA A 47 -0.63 4.50 0.02
N PRO A 48 0.22 3.50 0.30
CA PRO A 48 1.06 2.90 -0.73
C PRO A 48 0.17 2.41 -1.88
N LEU A 49 0.48 2.87 -3.09
CA LEU A 49 -0.24 2.50 -4.33
C LEU A 49 0.08 1.08 -4.80
N GLU A 50 0.94 0.36 -4.09
CA GLU A 50 1.25 -1.03 -4.37
C GLU A 50 -0.01 -1.87 -4.14
N GLU A 51 -0.48 -2.53 -5.20
CA GLU A 51 -1.34 -3.72 -5.04
C GLU A 51 -0.59 -4.65 -4.09
N GLU A 52 -1.12 -4.92 -2.88
CA GLU A 52 -0.40 -5.78 -1.94
C GLU A 52 -0.20 -7.14 -2.64
N PRO A 53 1.04 -7.55 -2.97
CA PRO A 53 1.30 -8.76 -3.75
C PRO A 53 0.81 -10.03 -3.03
N LEU A 54 0.52 -9.90 -1.73
CA LEU A 54 -0.03 -10.94 -0.90
C LEU A 54 -1.48 -11.28 -1.26
N TRP A 55 -2.25 -10.35 -1.82
CA TRP A 55 -3.61 -10.64 -2.31
C TRP A 55 -3.58 -11.64 -3.48
N ASP A 56 -2.56 -11.58 -4.33
CA ASP A 56 -2.38 -12.53 -5.43
C ASP A 56 -2.09 -13.97 -4.96
N LEU A 57 -1.71 -14.15 -3.68
CA LEU A 57 -1.51 -15.47 -3.09
C LEU A 57 -2.83 -16.11 -2.63
N VAL A 58 -3.92 -15.35 -2.51
CA VAL A 58 -5.21 -15.90 -2.11
C VAL A 58 -5.76 -16.78 -3.23
N GLY A 59 -5.95 -18.07 -2.95
CA GLY A 59 -6.54 -19.02 -3.90
C GLY A 59 -5.55 -19.69 -4.85
N ILE A 60 -4.23 -19.51 -4.67
CA ILE A 60 -3.22 -20.21 -5.49
C ILE A 60 -3.17 -21.73 -5.25
N GLY A 61 -3.68 -22.19 -4.10
CA GLY A 61 -3.70 -23.59 -3.71
C GLY A 61 -5.12 -24.12 -3.60
N ALA A 62 -5.35 -25.33 -4.13
CA ALA A 62 -6.60 -26.05 -3.98
C ALA A 62 -6.30 -27.51 -3.58
N SER A 63 -6.60 -27.86 -2.33
CA SER A 63 -6.45 -29.24 -1.82
C SER A 63 -7.69 -30.11 -2.07
N GLY A 64 -8.85 -29.49 -2.35
CA GLY A 64 -10.14 -30.17 -2.42
C GLY A 64 -10.73 -30.56 -1.05
N VAL A 65 -10.05 -30.21 0.04
CA VAL A 65 -10.44 -30.55 1.41
C VAL A 65 -11.09 -29.34 2.08
N GLY A 66 -12.37 -29.46 2.42
CA GLY A 66 -13.19 -28.33 2.91
C GLY A 66 -12.84 -27.82 4.31
N ASP A 67 -12.17 -28.62 5.13
CA ASP A 67 -11.80 -28.31 6.52
C ASP A 67 -10.27 -28.20 6.72
N LEU A 68 -9.51 -28.10 5.64
CA LEU A 68 -8.04 -28.13 5.69
C LEU A 68 -7.47 -27.03 6.59
N SER A 69 -8.01 -25.82 6.53
CA SER A 69 -7.53 -24.71 7.37
C SER A 69 -7.75 -24.98 8.86
N GLU A 70 -8.88 -25.59 9.21
CA GLU A 70 -9.26 -25.87 10.60
C GLU A 70 -8.51 -27.09 11.17
N ARG A 71 -8.19 -28.07 10.32
CA ARG A 71 -7.62 -29.36 10.73
C ARG A 71 -6.23 -29.61 10.14
N HIS A 72 -5.49 -28.56 9.80
CA HIS A 72 -4.19 -28.69 9.14
C HIS A 72 -3.23 -29.62 9.89
N ASP A 73 -3.14 -29.52 11.22
CA ASP A 73 -2.29 -30.39 12.06
C ASP A 73 -2.63 -31.87 11.91
N PHE A 74 -3.93 -32.22 11.87
CA PHE A 74 -4.38 -33.59 11.66
C PHE A 74 -3.88 -34.13 10.31
N TYR A 75 -3.95 -33.32 9.24
CA TYR A 75 -3.50 -33.74 7.92
C TYR A 75 -1.97 -33.84 7.84
N LEU A 76 -1.24 -32.94 8.51
CA LEU A 76 0.22 -33.00 8.62
C LEU A 76 0.67 -34.28 9.34
N GLU A 77 0.03 -34.62 10.46
CA GLU A 77 0.30 -35.84 11.22
C GLU A 77 0.03 -37.12 10.39
N GLN A 78 -1.06 -37.13 9.60
CA GLN A 78 -1.37 -38.27 8.72
C GLN A 78 -0.33 -38.45 7.58
N GLU A 79 0.17 -37.35 7.00
CA GLU A 79 1.24 -37.40 5.99
C GLU A 79 2.56 -37.90 6.60
N GLU A 80 2.95 -37.41 7.77
CA GLU A 80 4.17 -37.86 8.48
C GLU A 80 4.12 -39.36 8.82
N VAL A 81 2.97 -39.86 9.25
CA VAL A 81 2.77 -41.29 9.52
C VAL A 81 2.85 -42.13 8.23
N ARG A 82 2.39 -41.60 7.09
CA ARG A 82 2.44 -42.29 5.79
C ARG A 82 3.88 -42.38 5.27
N ASP A 83 4.66 -41.31 5.40
CA ASP A 83 6.04 -41.26 4.92
C ASP A 83 7.00 -42.11 5.79
N ASN A 84 6.71 -42.25 7.08
CA ASN A 84 7.51 -43.07 8.01
C ASN A 84 7.18 -44.58 7.97
N GLN A 85 6.24 -44.99 7.12
CA GLN A 85 5.86 -46.40 6.89
C GLN A 85 6.27 -46.92 5.48
N ALA A 86 6.97 -46.09 4.70
CA ALA A 86 7.48 -46.41 3.36
C ALA A 86 8.94 -46.89 3.37
#